data_AF-A0A453D493-F1
#
_entry.id   AF-A0A453D493-F1
#
_cell.length_a   1.000
_cell.length_b   1.000
_cell.length_c   1.000
_cell.angle_alpha   90.00
_cell.angle_beta   90.00
_cell.angle_gamma   90.00
#
_symmetry.space_group_name_H-M   'P 1'
#
loop_
_entity.id
_entity.type
_entity.pdbx_description
1 polymer ?
#
loop_
_entity_poly.entity_id
_entity_poly.type
_entity_poly.pdbx_seq_one_letter_code
_entity_poly.pdbx_strand_id
1 'polypeptide(L)'
;MKELQVKVKEVNERNLRYHLLNGASGSNPTSAATELSSDATTMMFGMRLKMTALLELINNKDDDLSVISVWGTGSDIGLTSFVRASYENSGLKMKFPCRAWVRVMHPFSPTEFTEAVPRCRLGC
;
A
#
# COMPACT_ATOMS: atom_id res chain seq x y z
N MET A 1 -40.98 25.57 7.81
CA MET A 1 -40.88 25.46 6.34
C MET A 1 -39.85 26.42 5.72
N LYS A 2 -39.87 27.72 6.03
CA LYS A 2 -38.94 28.71 5.44
C LYS A 2 -37.46 28.45 5.78
N GLU A 3 -37.16 28.07 7.02
CA GLU A 3 -35.78 27.81 7.46
C GLU A 3 -35.12 26.64 6.73
N LEU A 4 -35.90 25.60 6.41
CA LEU A 4 -35.41 24.44 5.67
C LEU A 4 -35.04 24.82 4.23
N GLN A 5 -35.83 25.70 3.60
CA GLN A 5 -35.54 26.19 2.26
C GLN A 5 -34.25 27.03 2.22
N VAL A 6 -33.98 27.82 3.25
CA VAL A 6 -32.72 28.58 3.37
C VAL A 6 -31.54 27.62 3.48
N LYS A 7 -31.61 26.63 4.37
CA LYS A 7 -30.53 25.65 4.57
C LYS A 7 -30.27 24.81 3.31
N VAL A 8 -31.30 24.39 2.60
CA VAL A 8 -31.16 23.64 1.33
C VAL A 8 -30.48 24.49 0.26
N LYS A 9 -30.87 25.78 0.15
CA LYS A 9 -30.28 26.69 -0.83
C LYS A 9 -28.80 26.97 -0.54
N GLU A 10 -28.47 27.16 0.74
CA GLU A 10 -27.09 27.38 1.18
C GLU A 10 -26.19 26.16 0.92
N VAL A 11 -26.70 24.95 1.16
CA VAL A 11 -25.99 23.70 0.84
C VAL A 11 -25.79 23.56 -0.67
N ASN A 12 -26.81 23.87 -1.48
CA ASN A 12 -26.71 23.83 -2.94
C ASN A 12 -25.67 24.82 -3.49
N GLU A 13 -25.63 26.05 -2.97
CA GLU A 13 -24.63 27.06 -3.35
C GLU A 13 -23.20 26.67 -2.91
N ARG A 14 -23.05 26.01 -1.75
CA ARG A 14 -21.77 25.42 -1.34
C ARG A 14 -21.35 24.28 -2.26
N ASN A 15 -22.27 23.40 -2.66
CA ASN A 15 -22.00 22.28 -3.56
C ASN A 15 -21.55 22.76 -4.96
N LEU A 16 -22.23 23.78 -5.52
CA LEU A 16 -21.87 24.39 -6.81
C LEU A 16 -20.48 25.03 -6.81
N ARG A 17 -20.06 25.64 -5.70
CA ARG A 17 -18.70 26.22 -5.59
C ARG A 17 -17.60 25.18 -5.68
N TYR A 18 -17.78 24.00 -5.10
CA TYR A 18 -16.77 22.93 -5.19
C TYR A 18 -16.61 22.40 -6.61
N HIS A 19 -17.69 22.33 -7.39
CA HIS A 19 -17.62 21.89 -8.78
C HIS A 19 -16.96 22.93 -9.71
N LEU A 20 -17.16 24.23 -9.48
CA LEU A 20 -16.61 25.28 -10.34
C LEU A 20 -15.10 25.49 -10.17
N LEU A 21 -14.55 25.19 -8.99
CA LEU A 21 -13.10 25.28 -8.74
C LEU A 21 -12.30 24.14 -9.39
N ASN A 22 -12.95 23.03 -9.76
CA ASN A 22 -12.30 21.92 -10.46
C ASN A 22 -12.21 22.12 -12.00
N GLY A 23 -12.84 23.17 -12.54
CA GLY A 23 -12.92 23.40 -14.00
C GLY A 23 -12.08 24.57 -14.53
N ALA A 24 -11.39 25.34 -13.66
CA ALA A 24 -10.58 26.49 -14.06
C ALA A 24 -9.13 26.08 -14.42
N SER A 25 -8.98 25.21 -15.41
CA SER A 25 -7.75 25.07 -16.18
C SER A 25 -8.10 24.64 -17.61
N GLY A 26 -8.08 25.63 -18.51
CA GLY A 26 -7.81 25.52 -19.95
C GLY A 26 -8.60 24.50 -20.79
N SER A 27 -9.52 25.03 -21.61
CA SER A 27 -9.92 24.58 -22.98
C SER A 27 -9.06 23.49 -23.62
N ASN A 28 -9.54 22.41 -24.27
CA ASN A 28 -10.76 22.15 -25.08
C ASN A 28 -10.99 20.62 -25.26
N PRO A 29 -12.12 20.15 -25.83
CA PRO A 29 -12.70 18.84 -25.55
C PRO A 29 -12.23 17.73 -26.51
N THR A 30 -12.01 16.52 -25.99
CA THR A 30 -12.10 15.28 -26.76
C THR A 30 -12.50 14.13 -25.83
N SER A 31 -13.68 13.61 -26.11
CA SER A 31 -14.18 12.25 -25.89
C SER A 31 -13.59 11.41 -24.75
N ALA A 32 -14.50 11.11 -23.80
CA ALA A 32 -14.74 9.81 -23.18
C ALA A 32 -13.56 9.03 -22.56
N ALA A 33 -13.81 8.61 -21.32
CA ALA A 33 -13.11 7.59 -20.54
C ALA A 33 -11.85 8.05 -19.78
N THR A 34 -12.03 8.73 -18.64
CA THR A 34 -11.12 8.54 -17.49
C THR A 34 -11.75 8.90 -16.13
N GLU A 35 -12.94 8.40 -15.84
CA GLU A 35 -13.50 8.41 -14.47
C GLU A 35 -13.21 7.06 -13.77
N LEU A 36 -11.95 6.64 -13.76
CA LEU A 36 -11.45 5.44 -13.09
C LEU A 36 -10.03 5.68 -12.56
N SER A 37 -9.73 6.77 -11.84
CA SER A 37 -8.31 7.01 -11.48
C SER A 37 -7.92 8.04 -10.42
N SER A 38 -8.75 8.44 -9.45
CA SER A 38 -8.20 9.22 -8.31
C SER A 38 -7.85 8.33 -7.12
N ASP A 39 -8.76 7.42 -6.74
CA ASP A 39 -8.62 6.60 -5.54
C ASP A 39 -7.60 5.46 -5.73
N ALA A 40 -7.66 4.75 -6.87
CA ALA A 40 -6.71 3.70 -7.22
C ALA A 40 -5.27 4.22 -7.37
N THR A 41 -5.11 5.40 -7.99
CA THR A 41 -3.81 6.03 -8.21
C THR A 41 -3.19 6.52 -6.89
N THR A 42 -4.02 7.09 -6.01
CA THR A 42 -3.60 7.49 -4.66
C THR A 42 -3.21 6.28 -3.81
N MET A 43 -3.97 5.19 -3.89
CA MET A 43 -3.67 3.94 -3.22
C MET A 43 -2.36 3.31 -3.72
N MET A 44 -2.15 3.25 -5.05
CA MET A 44 -0.90 2.76 -5.63
C MET A 44 0.30 3.63 -5.23
N PHE A 45 0.14 4.95 -5.22
CA PHE A 45 1.21 5.86 -4.79
C PHE A 45 1.55 5.66 -3.31
N GLY A 46 0.53 5.55 -2.44
CA GLY A 46 0.72 5.26 -1.02
C GLY A 46 1.42 3.92 -0.78
N MET A 47 1.13 2.90 -1.58
CA MET A 47 1.84 1.61 -1.52
C MET A 47 3.31 1.73 -1.92
N ARG A 48 3.61 2.49 -2.98
CA ARG A 48 4.99 2.74 -3.42
C ARG A 48 5.81 3.45 -2.35
N LEU A 49 5.24 4.46 -1.69
CA LEU A 49 5.91 5.20 -0.62
C LEU A 49 6.21 4.31 0.61
N LYS A 50 5.25 3.44 0.97
CA LYS A 50 5.48 2.44 2.04
C LYS A 50 6.60 1.46 1.65
N MET A 51 6.71 1.12 0.37
CA MET A 51 7.69 0.14 -0.12
C MET A 51 9.09 0.72 -0.05
N THR A 52 9.27 1.97 -0.49
CA THR A 52 10.55 2.68 -0.36
C THR A 52 10.97 2.79 1.10
N ALA A 53 10.06 3.13 2.00
CA ALA A 53 10.35 3.20 3.44
C ALA A 53 10.79 1.85 4.02
N LEU A 54 10.17 0.73 3.61
CA LEU A 54 10.59 -0.61 4.05
C LEU A 54 11.98 -0.97 3.50
N LEU A 55 12.27 -0.68 2.23
CA LEU A 55 13.57 -0.93 1.63
C LEU A 55 14.68 -0.13 2.31
N GLU A 56 14.44 1.15 2.58
CA GLU A 56 15.35 1.99 3.36
C GLU A 56 15.58 1.43 4.76
N LEU A 57 14.53 1.00 5.45
CA LEU A 57 14.63 0.43 6.79
C LEU A 57 15.39 -0.91 6.83
N ILE A 58 15.36 -1.69 5.74
CA ILE A 58 16.17 -2.92 5.61
C ILE A 58 17.63 -2.58 5.26
N ASN A 59 17.85 -1.56 4.43
CA ASN A 59 19.18 -1.18 3.98
C ASN A 59 19.99 -0.40 5.02
N ASN A 60 19.34 0.46 5.82
CA ASN A 60 19.97 1.33 6.82
C ASN A 60 20.39 0.61 8.10
N LYS A 61 20.11 -0.68 8.23
CA LYS A 61 20.55 -1.44 9.39
C LYS A 61 21.95 -1.98 9.17
N ASP A 62 22.77 -1.78 10.19
CA ASP A 62 24.12 -2.34 10.34
C ASP A 62 24.10 -3.87 10.28
N ASP A 63 25.28 -4.48 10.30
CA ASP A 63 25.46 -5.94 10.25
C ASP A 63 24.90 -6.70 11.46
N ASP A 64 24.31 -5.98 12.43
CA ASP A 64 23.65 -6.54 13.60
C ASP A 64 22.27 -7.16 13.28
N LEU A 65 21.95 -8.23 14.00
CA LEU A 65 20.67 -8.92 13.88
C LEU A 65 19.52 -7.98 14.24
N SER A 66 18.57 -7.82 13.31
CA SER A 66 17.43 -6.93 13.51
C SER A 66 16.11 -7.56 13.09
N VAL A 67 15.04 -7.21 13.82
CA VAL A 67 13.68 -7.67 13.54
C VAL A 67 12.85 -6.49 13.02
N ILE A 68 12.03 -6.74 12.00
CA ILE A 68 11.08 -5.77 11.44
C ILE A 68 9.69 -6.38 11.51
N SER A 69 8.77 -5.70 12.20
CA SER A 69 7.37 -6.08 12.25
C SER A 69 6.56 -5.19 11.32
N VAL A 70 5.75 -5.81 10.47
CA VAL A 70 4.84 -5.12 9.55
C VAL A 70 3.43 -5.58 9.88
N TRP A 71 2.53 -4.64 10.18
CA TRP A 71 1.14 -4.91 10.54
C TRP A 71 0.19 -4.00 9.76
N GLY A 72 -1.08 -4.40 9.65
CA GLY A 72 -2.09 -3.64 8.94
C GLY A 72 -3.50 -4.09 9.28
N THR A 73 -4.46 -3.19 9.07
CA THR A 73 -5.88 -3.43 9.25
C THR A 73 -6.50 -3.83 7.91
N GLY A 74 -6.96 -5.06 7.74
CA GLY A 74 -7.61 -5.55 6.52
C GLY A 74 -7.17 -6.97 6.12
N SER A 75 -7.67 -7.46 4.98
CA SER A 75 -7.25 -8.76 4.45
C SER A 75 -5.73 -8.80 4.18
N ASP A 76 -5.13 -9.90 4.61
CA ASP A 76 -3.71 -10.26 4.50
C ASP A 76 -3.11 -10.14 3.07
N ILE A 77 -3.94 -10.24 2.04
CA ILE A 77 -3.57 -10.17 0.62
C ILE A 77 -2.77 -8.89 0.30
N GLY A 78 -3.17 -7.74 0.85
CA GLY A 78 -2.54 -6.45 0.58
C GLY A 78 -1.15 -6.31 1.23
N LEU A 79 -1.03 -6.75 2.48
CA LEU A 79 0.22 -6.67 3.24
C LEU A 79 1.24 -7.71 2.76
N THR A 80 0.79 -8.93 2.48
CA THR A 80 1.62 -10.02 1.99
C THR A 80 2.22 -9.69 0.62
N SER A 81 1.40 -9.15 -0.29
CA SER A 81 1.86 -8.74 -1.62
C SER A 81 2.87 -7.60 -1.54
N PHE A 82 2.66 -6.67 -0.62
CA PHE A 82 3.57 -5.56 -0.34
C PHE A 82 4.95 -6.04 0.18
N VAL A 83 4.97 -6.93 1.18
CA VAL A 83 6.23 -7.49 1.70
C VAL A 83 6.91 -8.34 0.64
N ARG A 84 6.16 -9.11 -0.16
CA ARG A 84 6.69 -9.91 -1.27
C ARG A 84 7.35 -9.04 -2.34
N ALA A 85 6.75 -7.93 -2.73
CA ALA A 85 7.37 -7.01 -3.69
C ALA A 85 8.72 -6.47 -3.20
N SER A 86 8.84 -6.22 -1.89
CA SER A 86 10.11 -5.82 -1.27
C SER A 86 11.12 -6.97 -1.23
N TYR A 87 10.68 -8.19 -0.88
CA TYR A 87 11.50 -9.41 -0.89
C TYR A 87 12.12 -9.70 -2.27
N GLU A 88 11.37 -9.44 -3.34
CA GLU A 88 11.81 -9.65 -4.72
C GLU A 88 12.70 -8.53 -5.27
N ASN A 89 12.95 -7.46 -4.50
CA ASN A 89 13.78 -6.34 -4.91
C ASN A 89 15.23 -6.79 -5.18
N SER A 90 15.78 -6.43 -6.36
CA SER A 90 17.13 -6.84 -6.77
C SER A 90 18.23 -6.37 -5.80
N GLY A 91 18.11 -5.16 -5.26
CA GLY A 91 19.07 -4.65 -4.27
C GLY A 91 19.11 -5.49 -3.00
N LEU A 92 17.94 -5.87 -2.48
CA LEU A 92 17.85 -6.78 -1.32
C LEU A 92 18.32 -8.19 -1.65
N LYS A 93 18.06 -8.68 -2.87
CA LYS A 93 18.57 -10.00 -3.30
C LYS A 93 20.09 -10.06 -3.30
N MET A 94 20.74 -8.97 -3.71
CA MET A 94 22.19 -8.85 -3.71
C MET A 94 22.76 -8.69 -2.30
N LYS A 95 22.12 -7.90 -1.42
CA LYS A 95 22.55 -7.72 -0.03
C LYS A 95 22.40 -9.00 0.81
N PHE A 96 21.30 -9.73 0.61
CA PHE A 96 20.97 -10.94 1.37
C PHE A 96 20.85 -12.13 0.42
N PRO A 97 21.93 -12.83 0.04
CA PRO A 97 21.87 -13.92 -0.94
C PRO A 97 21.03 -15.11 -0.45
N CYS A 98 21.06 -15.39 0.85
CA CYS A 98 20.22 -16.41 1.49
C CYS A 98 18.98 -15.77 2.09
N ARG A 99 17.80 -16.17 1.61
CA ARG A 99 16.50 -15.67 2.08
C ARG A 99 15.53 -16.83 2.21
N ALA A 100 14.59 -16.72 3.14
CA ALA A 100 13.54 -17.72 3.34
C ALA A 100 12.21 -17.02 3.54
N TRP A 101 11.13 -17.65 3.06
CA TRP A 101 9.76 -17.21 3.25
C TRP A 101 8.96 -18.33 3.89
N VAL A 102 8.41 -18.09 5.08
CA VAL A 102 7.63 -19.08 5.84
C VAL A 102 6.26 -18.50 6.14
N ARG A 103 5.20 -19.27 5.86
CA ARG A 103 3.84 -18.95 6.31
C ARG A 103 3.62 -19.59 7.68
N VAL A 104 3.33 -18.79 8.69
CA VAL A 104 2.94 -19.27 10.02
C VAL A 104 1.47 -19.64 10.01
N MET A 105 1.15 -20.88 10.33
CA MET A 105 -0.22 -21.38 10.41
C MET A 105 -0.79 -21.21 11.82
N HIS A 106 -2.13 -21.14 11.93
CA HIS A 106 -2.84 -21.24 13.20
C HIS A 106 -3.39 -22.67 13.37
N PRO A 107 -3.25 -23.29 14.55
CA PRO A 107 -2.52 -22.80 15.72
C PRO A 107 -1.01 -22.78 15.49
N PHE A 108 -0.31 -21.84 16.15
CA PHE A 108 1.15 -21.74 16.03
C PHE A 108 1.83 -22.92 16.74
N SER A 109 2.62 -23.68 15.98
CA SER A 109 3.49 -24.74 16.49
C SER A 109 4.96 -24.34 16.31
N PRO A 110 5.71 -24.05 17.40
CA PRO A 110 7.11 -23.70 17.32
C PRO A 110 7.97 -24.78 16.66
N THR A 111 7.69 -26.06 16.96
CA THR A 111 8.43 -27.21 16.42
C THR A 111 8.26 -27.33 14.91
N GLU A 112 7.02 -27.22 14.42
CA GLU A 112 6.77 -27.25 12.98
C GLU A 112 7.39 -26.04 12.27
N PHE A 113 7.38 -24.87 12.91
CA PHE A 113 7.99 -23.66 12.37
C PHE A 113 9.52 -23.80 12.23
N THR A 114 10.22 -24.29 13.26
CA THR A 114 11.67 -24.48 13.20
C THR A 114 12.08 -25.57 12.22
N GLU A 115 11.26 -26.60 12.03
CA GLU A 115 11.48 -27.62 11.00
C GLU A 115 11.23 -27.13 9.57
N ALA A 116 10.33 -26.16 9.38
CA ALA A 116 10.01 -25.61 8.07
C ALA A 116 11.10 -24.67 7.54
N VAL A 117 11.74 -23.88 8.40
CA VAL A 117 12.73 -22.86 8.01
C VAL A 117 13.89 -23.43 7.17
N PRO A 118 14.56 -24.54 7.54
CA PRO A 118 15.62 -25.14 6.74
C PRO A 118 15.15 -25.64 5.37
N ARG A 119 13.87 -26.01 5.25
CA ARG A 119 13.27 -26.53 4.01
C ARG A 119 12.86 -25.42 3.04
N CYS A 120 12.71 -24.19 3.52
CA CYS A 120 12.31 -23.03 2.72
C CYS A 120 13.42 -22.43 1.83
N ARG A 121 14.35 -23.25 1.31
CA ARG A 121 15.28 -22.83 0.23
C ARG A 121 14.58 -22.76 -1.13
N LEU A 122 13.48 -22.03 -1.22
CA LEU A 122 12.86 -21.72 -2.51
C LEU A 122 13.46 -20.42 -3.04
N GLY A 123 14.42 -20.59 -3.96
CA GLY A 123 14.89 -19.54 -4.87
C GLY A 123 16.12 -18.75 -4.41
N CYS A 124 17.31 -19.33 -4.62
CA CYS A 124 18.41 -18.52 -5.17
C CYS A 124 18.00 -18.03 -6.56
#